data_AF-A0A368F0X4-F1
#
_entry.id   AF-A0A368F0X4-F1
#
_cell.length_a   1.000
_cell.length_b   1.000
_cell.length_c   1.000
_cell.angle_alpha   90.00
_cell.angle_beta   90.00
_cell.angle_gamma   90.00
#
_symmetry.space_group_name_H-M   'P 1'
#
loop_
_entity.id
_entity.type
_entity.pdbx_description
1 polymer ?
#
loop_
_entity_poly.entity_id
_entity_poly.type
_entity_poly.pdbx_seq_one_letter_code
_entity_poly.pdbx_strand_id
1 'polypeptide(L)'
;MALLEPSNGILRTNVSWDDLQKAVHAAFGNDANFGPNKDAKDIGFVNAFLSKICLITPDWQTELEDVPQKFVVKISSQMSYIESHGMLGEKDMEISMQDFSAAQDTKVKQLHNNEVALYRILDKYNVTGVARPKVYYMREFSEDSPHEGFIIMEY
;
A
#
# COMPACT_ATOMS: atom_id res chain seq x y z
N MET A 1 -7.28 -15.03 2.40
CA MET A 1 -8.37 -14.02 2.41
C MET A 1 -8.42 -13.35 1.06
N ALA A 2 -9.58 -13.10 0.48
CA ALA A 2 -9.63 -12.39 -0.81
C ALA A 2 -9.29 -10.90 -0.62
N LEU A 3 -8.74 -10.23 -1.65
CA LEU A 3 -8.44 -8.78 -1.58
C LEU A 3 -9.71 -7.91 -1.58
N LEU A 4 -10.86 -8.51 -1.87
CA LEU A 4 -12.19 -7.89 -1.88
C LEU A 4 -12.92 -7.96 -0.53
N GLU A 5 -12.40 -8.75 0.41
CA GLU A 5 -13.02 -8.91 1.72
C GLU A 5 -12.35 -7.99 2.76
N PRO A 6 -13.12 -7.30 3.60
CA PRO A 6 -12.56 -6.58 4.74
C PRO A 6 -11.75 -7.53 5.63
N SER A 7 -10.57 -7.08 6.06
CA SER A 7 -9.72 -7.80 7.00
C SER A 7 -9.39 -6.91 8.21
N ASN A 8 -8.61 -7.44 9.16
CA ASN A 8 -8.29 -6.78 10.43
C ASN A 8 -7.02 -5.90 10.36
N GLY A 9 -6.45 -5.74 9.17
CA GLY A 9 -5.27 -4.91 8.97
C GLY A 9 -5.58 -3.41 8.87
N ILE A 10 -4.54 -2.66 8.53
CA ILE A 10 -4.58 -1.21 8.38
C ILE A 10 -5.68 -0.83 7.38
N LEU A 11 -6.59 0.07 7.79
CA LEU A 11 -7.74 0.52 7.00
C LEU A 11 -8.56 -0.63 6.38
N ARG A 12 -8.78 -1.70 7.14
CA ARG A 12 -9.57 -2.89 6.74
C ARG A 12 -8.94 -3.72 5.61
N THR A 13 -7.65 -3.54 5.35
CA THR A 13 -6.89 -4.34 4.37
C THR A 13 -6.26 -5.58 5.03
N ASN A 14 -5.59 -6.42 4.24
CA ASN A 14 -4.87 -7.60 4.74
C ASN A 14 -3.51 -7.27 5.39
N VAL A 15 -2.97 -6.06 5.20
CA VAL A 15 -1.66 -5.68 5.73
C VAL A 15 -1.80 -5.24 7.19
N SER A 16 -1.15 -5.97 8.09
CA SER A 16 -1.15 -5.65 9.53
C SER A 16 -0.06 -4.63 9.89
N TRP A 17 -0.11 -4.13 11.13
CA TRP A 17 0.99 -3.35 11.69
C TRP A 17 2.27 -4.17 11.84
N ASP A 18 2.18 -5.48 12.11
CA ASP A 18 3.35 -6.36 12.22
C ASP A 18 4.03 -6.56 10.85
N ASP A 19 3.24 -6.65 9.79
CA ASP A 19 3.74 -6.70 8.42
C ASP A 19 4.51 -5.44 8.06
N LEU A 20 3.95 -4.29 8.43
CA LEU A 20 4.55 -3.00 8.19
C LEU A 20 5.79 -2.78 9.06
N GLN A 21 5.79 -3.28 10.31
CA GLN A 21 6.94 -3.19 11.21
C GLN A 21 8.15 -3.93 10.63
N LYS A 22 7.96 -5.14 10.09
CA LYS A 22 9.01 -5.89 9.39
C LYS A 22 9.56 -5.13 8.18
N ALA A 23 8.67 -4.47 7.43
CA ALA A 23 9.05 -3.69 6.25
C ALA A 23 9.81 -2.41 6.61
N VAL A 24 9.39 -1.72 7.67
CA VAL A 24 10.06 -0.55 8.24
C VAL A 24 11.45 -0.93 8.76
N HIS A 25 11.60 -2.07 9.43
CA HIS A 25 12.92 -2.56 9.84
C HIS A 25 13.84 -2.81 8.65
N ALA A 26 13.31 -3.37 7.56
CA ALA A 26 14.07 -3.58 6.33
C ALA A 26 14.44 -2.26 5.63
N ALA A 27 13.58 -1.24 5.71
CA ALA A 27 13.77 0.05 5.06
C ALA A 27 14.67 1.02 5.83
N PHE A 28 14.54 1.04 7.15
CA PHE A 28 15.06 2.08 8.04
C PHE A 28 15.91 1.54 9.19
N GLY A 29 16.10 0.22 9.29
CA GLY A 29 16.88 -0.44 10.35
C GLY A 29 16.04 -0.93 11.52
N ASN A 30 16.62 -1.84 12.31
CA ASN A 30 15.92 -2.55 13.41
C ASN A 30 15.48 -1.64 14.57
N ASP A 31 16.06 -0.45 14.68
CA ASP A 31 15.71 0.53 15.71
C ASP A 31 14.45 1.34 15.34
N ALA A 32 13.98 1.25 14.09
CA ALA A 32 12.76 1.87 13.58
C ALA A 32 11.49 1.17 14.09
N ASN A 33 11.18 1.36 15.37
CA ASN A 33 10.02 0.76 16.03
C ASN A 33 8.86 1.75 16.09
N PHE A 34 7.68 1.30 15.66
CA PHE A 34 6.48 2.10 15.77
C PHE A 34 6.07 2.28 17.24
N GLY A 35 5.58 3.47 17.57
CA GLY A 35 5.13 3.79 18.91
C GLY A 35 3.70 3.36 19.23
N PRO A 36 3.29 3.57 20.49
CA PRO A 36 1.93 3.29 20.93
C PRO A 36 0.90 4.19 20.26
N ASN A 37 1.26 5.41 19.84
CA ASN A 37 0.37 6.38 19.20
C ASN A 37 0.50 6.41 17.68
N LYS A 38 1.06 5.34 17.08
CA LYS A 38 1.09 5.18 15.63
C LYS A 38 -0.32 5.27 15.04
N ASP A 39 -0.43 5.90 13.89
CA ASP A 39 -1.71 6.17 13.23
C ASP A 39 -1.64 5.95 11.72
N ALA A 40 -2.78 5.64 11.13
CA ALA A 40 -2.94 5.49 9.69
C ALA A 40 -4.18 6.24 9.21
N LYS A 41 -3.97 7.22 8.33
CA LYS A 41 -5.05 8.00 7.73
C LYS A 41 -5.22 7.66 6.25
N ASP A 42 -6.47 7.44 5.81
CA ASP A 42 -6.77 7.32 4.38
C ASP A 42 -6.65 8.69 3.70
N ILE A 43 -5.67 8.83 2.81
CA ILE A 43 -5.49 10.02 1.96
C ILE A 43 -5.81 9.74 0.48
N GLY A 44 -6.22 8.51 0.17
CA GLY A 44 -6.53 8.04 -1.17
C GLY A 44 -8.02 7.91 -1.44
N PHE A 45 -8.88 8.27 -0.48
CA PHE A 45 -10.32 8.21 -0.63
C PHE A 45 -10.77 8.83 -1.97
N VAL A 46 -11.64 8.13 -2.70
CA VAL A 46 -12.11 8.37 -4.08
C VAL A 46 -11.06 8.40 -5.21
N ASN A 47 -9.76 8.53 -4.91
CA ASN A 47 -8.70 8.66 -5.93
C ASN A 47 -7.77 7.46 -6.05
N ALA A 48 -7.89 6.48 -5.15
CA ALA A 48 -6.95 5.37 -5.05
C ALA A 48 -7.36 4.09 -5.77
N PHE A 49 -8.61 4.00 -6.24
CA PHE A 49 -9.14 2.88 -7.03
C PHE A 49 -8.82 1.50 -6.43
N LEU A 50 -7.80 0.82 -6.98
CA LEU A 50 -7.32 -0.52 -6.62
C LEU A 50 -6.28 -0.53 -5.48
N SER A 51 -6.21 0.54 -4.71
CA SER A 51 -5.31 0.62 -3.56
C SER A 51 -5.95 1.40 -2.42
N LYS A 52 -5.50 1.12 -1.19
CA LYS A 52 -5.64 2.04 -0.05
C LYS A 52 -4.36 2.85 0.06
N ILE A 53 -4.46 4.17 0.14
CA ILE A 53 -3.31 5.06 0.32
C ILE A 53 -3.32 5.54 1.77
N CYS A 54 -2.46 4.95 2.58
CA CYS A 54 -2.37 5.19 4.00
C CYS A 54 -1.24 6.20 4.26
N LEU A 55 -1.55 7.36 4.82
CA LEU A 55 -0.54 8.20 5.45
C LEU A 55 -0.24 7.65 6.85
N ILE A 56 0.96 7.13 7.05
CA ILE A 56 1.40 6.57 8.33
C ILE A 56 2.07 7.65 9.15
N THR A 57 1.59 7.83 10.37
CA THR A 57 2.29 8.57 11.42
C THR A 57 2.88 7.52 12.37
N PRO A 58 4.19 7.29 12.35
CA PRO A 58 4.80 6.11 12.96
C PRO A 58 4.97 6.20 14.48
N ASP A 59 5.00 7.41 15.04
CA ASP A 59 5.29 7.64 16.47
C ASP A 59 6.61 6.97 16.89
N TRP A 60 7.72 7.26 16.20
CA TRP A 60 9.00 6.58 16.43
C TRP A 60 9.42 6.58 17.90
N GLN A 61 9.79 5.42 18.43
CA GLN A 61 10.18 5.27 19.85
C GLN A 61 11.64 5.66 20.14
N THR A 62 12.47 5.67 19.11
CA THR A 62 13.90 5.99 19.21
C THR A 62 14.19 7.25 18.42
N GLU A 63 15.14 8.06 18.88
CA GLU A 63 15.70 9.13 18.05
C GLU A 63 16.47 8.48 16.89
N LEU A 64 15.87 8.54 15.70
CA LEU A 64 16.42 7.99 14.48
C LEU A 64 16.79 9.16 13.57
N GLU A 65 18.05 9.19 13.14
CA GLU A 65 18.49 10.11 12.10
C GLU A 65 17.99 9.61 10.74
N ASP A 66 17.67 10.54 9.83
CA ASP A 66 17.33 10.25 8.42
C ASP A 66 16.09 9.38 8.15
N VAL A 67 15.19 9.18 9.12
CA VAL A 67 13.90 8.51 8.91
C VAL A 67 12.76 9.51 8.66
N PRO A 68 11.76 9.16 7.83
CA PRO A 68 10.63 10.04 7.58
C PRO A 68 9.74 10.19 8.82
N GLN A 69 9.31 11.43 9.12
CA GLN A 69 8.32 11.72 10.16
C GLN A 69 6.93 11.18 9.81
N LYS A 70 6.63 11.07 8.51
CA LYS A 70 5.46 10.42 7.94
C LYS A 70 5.82 9.84 6.59
N PHE A 71 5.15 8.76 6.21
CA PHE A 71 5.35 8.13 4.90
C PHE A 71 4.03 7.56 4.39
N VAL A 72 3.97 7.34 3.09
CA VAL A 72 2.82 6.72 2.43
C VAL A 72 3.01 5.22 2.38
N VAL A 73 1.96 4.48 2.70
CA VAL A 73 1.84 3.05 2.36
C VAL A 73 0.71 2.89 1.38
N LYS A 74 1.06 2.53 0.14
CA LYS A 74 0.11 2.13 -0.89
C LYS A 74 -0.12 0.63 -0.76
N ILE A 75 -1.28 0.24 -0.22
CA ILE A 75 -1.67 -1.15 -0.04
C ILE A 75 -2.56 -1.55 -1.21
N SER A 76 -2.15 -2.56 -1.97
CA SER A 76 -2.95 -3.09 -3.07
C SER A 76 -4.20 -3.79 -2.52
N SER A 77 -5.37 -3.20 -2.74
CA SER A 77 -6.63 -3.64 -2.13
C SER A 77 -7.81 -3.16 -2.94
N GLN A 78 -8.87 -3.98 -3.02
CA GLN A 78 -10.13 -3.59 -3.66
C GLN A 78 -11.05 -2.81 -2.71
N MET A 79 -10.66 -2.60 -1.45
CA MET A 79 -11.49 -1.94 -0.42
C MET A 79 -11.85 -0.50 -0.79
N SER A 80 -10.90 0.30 -1.31
CA SER A 80 -11.17 1.69 -1.71
C SER A 80 -12.22 1.79 -2.80
N TYR A 81 -12.20 0.84 -3.74
CA TYR A 81 -13.16 0.78 -4.82
C TYR A 81 -14.57 0.43 -4.32
N ILE A 82 -14.69 -0.54 -3.42
CA ILE A 82 -15.96 -0.94 -2.79
C ILE A 82 -16.56 0.24 -2.00
N GLU A 83 -15.74 0.93 -1.21
CA GLU A 83 -16.18 2.07 -0.41
C GLU A 83 -16.59 3.27 -1.28
N SER A 84 -15.87 3.51 -2.38
CA SER A 84 -16.22 4.58 -3.34
C SER A 84 -17.50 4.22 -4.11
N HIS A 85 -17.69 2.96 -4.52
CA HIS A 85 -18.91 2.45 -5.15
C HIS A 85 -20.15 2.68 -4.29
N GLY A 86 -20.06 2.34 -2.99
CA GLY A 86 -21.15 2.53 -2.05
C GLY A 86 -21.56 3.99 -1.86
N MET A 87 -20.66 4.95 -2.15
CA MET A 87 -20.91 6.38 -1.97
C MET A 87 -21.29 7.14 -3.25
N LEU A 88 -20.70 6.79 -4.41
CA LEU A 88 -20.87 7.55 -5.65
C LEU A 88 -21.95 6.98 -6.59
N GLY A 89 -22.37 5.72 -6.41
CA GLY A 89 -23.31 5.04 -7.32
C GLY A 89 -22.65 4.62 -8.65
N GLU A 90 -23.24 3.64 -9.34
CA GLU A 90 -22.61 2.99 -10.52
C GLU A 90 -22.36 3.91 -11.71
N LYS A 91 -23.12 5.01 -11.86
CA LYS A 91 -23.06 5.87 -13.06
C LYS A 91 -21.84 6.79 -13.11
N ASP A 92 -21.20 7.02 -11.98
CA ASP A 92 -20.06 7.95 -11.86
C ASP A 92 -18.71 7.22 -11.81
N MET A 93 -18.69 5.90 -12.06
CA MET A 93 -17.48 5.06 -12.05
C MET A 93 -17.09 4.65 -13.47
N GLU A 94 -15.80 4.79 -13.82
CA GLU A 94 -15.26 4.35 -15.12
C GLU A 94 -15.23 2.81 -15.29
N ILE A 95 -15.37 2.05 -14.20
CA ILE A 95 -15.30 0.59 -14.18
C ILE A 95 -16.57 0.05 -13.51
N SER A 96 -17.19 -0.99 -14.08
CA SER A 96 -18.43 -1.56 -13.53
C SER A 96 -18.16 -2.51 -12.35
N MET A 97 -19.15 -2.67 -11.47
CA MET A 97 -19.07 -3.64 -10.36
C MET A 97 -19.08 -5.09 -10.85
N GLN A 98 -19.66 -5.36 -12.03
CA GLN A 98 -19.64 -6.68 -12.68
C GLN A 98 -18.24 -7.07 -13.19
N ASP A 99 -17.41 -6.08 -13.57
CA ASP A 99 -16.02 -6.31 -13.95
C ASP A 99 -15.12 -6.65 -12.73
N PHE A 100 -15.61 -6.32 -11.52
CA PHE A 100 -14.96 -6.56 -10.22
C PHE A 100 -15.54 -7.82 -9.53
N SER A 101 -15.19 -8.99 -10.08
CA SER A 101 -15.45 -10.29 -9.43
C SER A 101 -14.17 -10.87 -8.81
N ALA A 102 -14.30 -11.96 -8.04
CA ALA A 102 -13.17 -12.72 -7.49
C ALA A 102 -12.12 -13.16 -8.54
N ALA A 103 -12.47 -13.17 -9.84
CA ALA A 103 -11.54 -13.42 -10.94
C ALA A 103 -10.45 -12.33 -11.09
N GLN A 104 -10.63 -11.15 -10.50
CA GLN A 104 -9.66 -10.03 -10.59
C GLN A 104 -8.59 -10.04 -9.50
N ASP A 105 -8.65 -10.91 -8.48
CA ASP A 105 -7.59 -10.99 -7.46
C ASP A 105 -6.22 -11.21 -8.14
N THR A 106 -6.16 -12.07 -9.16
CA THR A 106 -4.94 -12.27 -9.96
C THR A 106 -4.51 -11.00 -10.70
N LYS A 107 -5.46 -10.23 -11.24
CA LYS A 107 -5.15 -9.01 -12.00
C LYS A 107 -4.67 -7.88 -11.10
N VAL A 108 -5.32 -7.65 -9.96
CA VAL A 108 -4.89 -6.66 -8.96
C VAL A 108 -3.47 -6.98 -8.51
N LYS A 109 -3.19 -8.25 -8.18
CA LYS A 109 -1.84 -8.70 -7.83
C LYS A 109 -0.83 -8.47 -8.96
N GLN A 110 -1.21 -8.77 -10.20
CA GLN A 110 -0.36 -8.52 -11.37
C GLN A 110 -0.05 -7.02 -11.56
N LEU A 111 -1.05 -6.15 -11.43
CA LEU A 111 -0.87 -4.70 -11.57
C LEU A 111 0.09 -4.15 -10.50
N HIS A 112 -0.09 -4.56 -9.26
CA HIS A 112 0.81 -4.21 -8.16
C HIS A 112 2.23 -4.72 -8.41
N ASN A 113 2.40 -5.99 -8.76
CA ASN A 113 3.74 -6.56 -9.04
C ASN A 113 4.40 -5.89 -10.26
N ASN A 114 3.63 -5.48 -11.27
CA ASN A 114 4.15 -4.69 -12.40
C ASN A 114 4.68 -3.32 -11.95
N GLU A 115 3.98 -2.64 -11.03
CA GLU A 115 4.44 -1.38 -10.44
C GLU A 115 5.73 -1.57 -9.64
N VAL A 116 5.82 -2.64 -8.83
CA VAL A 116 7.06 -3.00 -8.13
C VAL A 116 8.20 -3.28 -9.12
N ALA A 117 7.94 -4.06 -10.16
CA ALA A 117 8.93 -4.34 -11.20
C ALA A 117 9.42 -3.06 -11.90
N LEU A 118 8.51 -2.12 -12.19
CA LEU A 118 8.86 -0.82 -12.74
C LEU A 118 9.81 -0.05 -11.81
N TYR A 119 9.47 0.09 -10.53
CA TYR A 119 10.35 0.80 -9.59
C TYR A 119 11.72 0.13 -9.45
N ARG A 120 11.78 -1.20 -9.43
CA ARG A 120 13.07 -1.94 -9.43
C ARG A 120 13.91 -1.68 -10.68
N ILE A 121 13.29 -1.63 -11.86
CA ILE A 121 14.00 -1.32 -13.11
C ILE A 121 14.52 0.11 -13.07
N LEU A 122 13.68 1.06 -12.65
CA LEU A 122 14.06 2.46 -12.58
C LEU A 122 15.21 2.70 -11.59
N ASP A 123 15.23 1.99 -10.46
CA ASP A 123 16.32 2.01 -9.49
C ASP A 123 17.60 1.36 -10.03
N LYS A 124 17.48 0.13 -10.56
CA LYS A 124 18.61 -0.64 -11.13
C LYS A 124 19.39 0.14 -12.19
N TYR A 125 18.70 0.92 -13.02
CA TYR A 125 19.32 1.71 -14.09
C TYR A 125 19.52 3.18 -13.73
N ASN A 126 19.31 3.56 -12.46
CA ASN A 126 19.45 4.94 -11.97
C ASN A 126 18.70 5.97 -12.84
N VAL A 127 17.47 5.64 -13.24
CA VAL A 127 16.66 6.50 -14.09
C VAL A 127 16.08 7.63 -13.25
N THR A 128 16.56 8.86 -13.44
CA THR A 128 16.14 10.05 -12.68
C THR A 128 15.20 10.98 -13.45
N GLY A 129 15.08 10.84 -14.77
CA GLY A 129 14.23 11.69 -15.62
C GLY A 129 12.73 11.40 -15.55
N VAL A 130 12.30 10.49 -14.67
CA VAL A 130 10.89 10.12 -14.47
C VAL A 130 10.47 10.58 -13.09
N ALA A 131 9.52 11.50 -13.03
CA ALA A 131 8.95 11.97 -11.77
C ALA A 131 8.30 10.79 -11.02
N ARG A 132 8.77 10.53 -9.80
CA ARG A 132 8.24 9.50 -8.90
C ARG A 132 8.58 9.84 -7.44
N PRO A 133 7.76 9.40 -6.48
CA PRO A 133 8.16 9.46 -5.07
C PRO A 133 9.38 8.58 -4.83
N LYS A 134 10.21 8.94 -3.83
CA LYS A 134 11.21 8.01 -3.32
C LYS A 134 10.51 6.77 -2.74
N VAL A 135 10.95 5.59 -3.14
CA VAL A 135 10.43 4.31 -2.62
C VAL A 135 11.39 3.80 -1.57
N TYR A 136 10.88 3.54 -0.36
CA TYR A 136 11.67 3.02 0.75
C TYR A 136 11.64 1.50 0.81
N TYR A 137 10.50 0.88 0.46
CA TYR A 137 10.33 -0.57 0.50
C TYR A 137 9.20 -1.02 -0.42
N MET A 138 9.29 -2.25 -0.92
CA MET A 138 8.27 -2.88 -1.76
C MET A 138 8.09 -4.34 -1.33
N ARG A 139 6.83 -4.77 -1.16
CA ARG A 139 6.45 -6.18 -1.06
C ARG A 139 5.55 -6.55 -2.22
N GLU A 140 6.00 -7.51 -3.02
CA GLU A 140 5.20 -8.11 -4.09
C GLU A 140 4.25 -9.15 -3.50
N PHE A 141 3.18 -9.47 -4.23
CA PHE A 141 2.46 -10.71 -3.98
C PHE A 141 3.31 -11.89 -4.44
N SER A 142 3.43 -12.89 -3.58
CA SER A 142 4.13 -14.16 -3.83
C SER A 142 3.39 -15.32 -3.19
N GLU A 143 3.90 -16.54 -3.33
CA GLU A 143 3.36 -17.70 -2.59
C GLU A 143 3.48 -17.53 -1.07
N ASP A 144 4.56 -16.89 -0.60
CA ASP A 144 4.81 -16.61 0.83
C ASP A 144 4.04 -15.39 1.36
N SER A 145 3.59 -14.51 0.47
CA SER A 145 2.81 -13.31 0.80
C SER A 145 1.65 -13.12 -0.18
N PRO A 146 0.68 -14.04 -0.16
CA PRO A 146 -0.37 -14.09 -1.18
C PRO A 146 -1.37 -12.94 -1.04
N HIS A 147 -1.36 -12.20 0.08
CA HIS A 147 -2.37 -11.19 0.41
C HIS A 147 -1.78 -9.84 0.84
N GLU A 148 -0.47 -9.72 1.00
CA GLU A 148 0.19 -8.57 1.61
C GLU A 148 1.04 -7.76 0.60
N GLY A 149 0.47 -7.34 -0.53
CA GLY A 149 1.15 -6.48 -1.50
C GLY A 149 1.06 -4.99 -1.12
N PHE A 150 2.21 -4.34 -0.90
CA PHE A 150 2.25 -2.90 -0.61
C PHE A 150 3.60 -2.24 -0.97
N ILE A 151 3.59 -0.91 -1.03
CA ILE A 151 4.78 -0.08 -1.27
C ILE A 151 4.85 1.02 -0.20
N ILE A 152 6.03 1.20 0.41
CA ILE A 152 6.33 2.30 1.32
C ILE A 152 7.05 3.40 0.52
N MET A 153 6.52 4.62 0.58
CA MET A 153 6.94 5.74 -0.25
C MET A 153 7.05 7.05 0.55
N GLU A 154 7.80 7.99 0.01
CA GLU A 154 7.82 9.39 0.43
C GLU A 154 6.41 9.99 0.41
N TYR A 155 6.11 10.81 1.42
CA TYR A 155 4.88 11.61 1.51
C TYR A 155 5.11 13.03 0.98
#